data_AF-A0A7Y2XYI5-F1
#
_entry.id   AF-A0A7Y2XYI5-F1
#
_cell.length_a   1.000
_cell.length_b   1.000
_cell.length_c   1.000
_cell.angle_alpha   90.00
_cell.angle_beta   90.00
_cell.angle_gamma   90.00
#
_symmetry.space_group_name_H-M   'P 1'
#
loop_
_entity.id
_entity.type
_entity.pdbx_description
1 polymer ?
#
loop_
_entity_poly.entity_id
_entity_poly.type
_entity_poly.pdbx_seq_one_letter_code
_entity_poly.pdbx_strand_id
1 'polypeptide(L)'
;LRNRDLAEAIDNQAQAMEALREGMRSLGEAMAQQEQNQQPGQGTAESDRRAQNRDPLGREQGNNGANSSEGPLAMGPGGAGRARELLDEIRRRSGETERPEVERDYLNRLLDRF
;
A
#
# COMPACT_ATOMS: atom_id res chain seq x y z
N LEU A 1 -15.91 1.39 -39.72
CA LEU A 1 -14.87 2.02 -38.87
C LEU A 1 -14.69 1.26 -37.55
N ARG A 2 -15.75 0.94 -36.80
CA ARG A 2 -15.71 0.23 -35.49
C ARG A 2 -14.93 -1.11 -35.36
N ASN A 3 -14.73 -1.88 -36.43
CA ASN A 3 -14.01 -3.18 -36.32
C ASN A 3 -12.49 -3.08 -36.41
N ARG A 4 -11.91 -1.95 -36.86
CA ARG A 4 -10.46 -1.77 -36.92
C ARG A 4 -9.88 -1.36 -35.56
N ASP A 5 -10.63 -0.54 -34.82
CA ASP A 5 -10.22 -0.04 -33.50
C ASP A 5 -10.15 -1.17 -32.45
N LEU A 6 -10.97 -2.21 -32.59
CA LEU A 6 -10.98 -3.35 -31.66
C LEU A 6 -9.76 -4.27 -31.85
N ALA A 7 -9.31 -4.47 -33.09
CA ALA A 7 -8.12 -5.28 -33.38
C ALA A 7 -6.85 -4.58 -32.89
N GLU A 8 -6.74 -3.27 -33.14
CA GLU A 8 -5.61 -2.45 -32.67
C GLU A 8 -5.55 -2.38 -31.13
N ALA A 9 -6.70 -2.33 -30.44
CA ALA A 9 -6.74 -2.37 -28.99
C ALA A 9 -6.29 -3.71 -28.38
N ILE A 10 -6.54 -4.83 -29.06
CA ILE A 10 -6.12 -6.17 -28.61
C ILE A 10 -4.59 -6.33 -28.77
N ASP A 11 -4.02 -5.83 -29.87
CA ASP A 11 -2.56 -5.87 -30.09
C ASP A 11 -1.81 -5.02 -29.06
N ASN A 12 -2.36 -3.85 -28.71
CA ASN A 12 -1.82 -3.00 -27.64
C ASN A 12 -1.87 -3.70 -26.26
N GLN A 13 -2.90 -4.51 -26.01
CA GLN A 13 -3.02 -5.28 -24.78
C GLN A 13 -2.00 -6.42 -24.70
N ALA A 14 -1.71 -7.10 -25.82
CA ALA A 14 -0.67 -8.13 -25.89
C ALA A 14 0.72 -7.56 -25.57
N GLN A 15 1.05 -6.38 -26.13
CA GLN A 15 2.31 -5.69 -25.86
C GLN A 15 2.44 -5.25 -24.39
N ALA A 16 1.35 -4.75 -23.79
CA ALA A 16 1.34 -4.39 -22.37
C ALA A 16 1.54 -5.60 -21.45
N MET A 17 0.91 -6.74 -21.78
CA MET A 17 1.08 -7.99 -21.01
C MET A 17 2.51 -8.54 -21.12
N GLU A 18 3.17 -8.38 -22.27
CA GLU A 18 4.57 -8.79 -22.47
C GLU A 18 5.54 -7.90 -21.68
N ALA A 19 5.35 -6.58 -21.71
CA ALA A 19 6.13 -5.64 -20.91
C ALA A 19 5.99 -5.89 -19.39
N LEU A 20 4.78 -6.24 -18.93
CA LEU A 20 4.55 -6.63 -17.53
C LEU A 20 5.30 -7.93 -17.18
N ARG A 21 5.30 -8.93 -18.06
CA ARG A 21 6.01 -10.20 -17.85
C ARG A 21 7.53 -10.01 -17.81
N GLU A 22 8.06 -9.11 -18.64
CA GLU A 22 9.48 -8.76 -18.63
C GLU A 22 9.85 -7.97 -17.35
N GLY A 23 9.03 -7.01 -16.94
CA GLY A 23 9.22 -6.27 -15.68
C GLY A 23 9.21 -7.16 -14.45
N MET A 24 8.30 -8.15 -14.38
CA MET A 24 8.26 -9.11 -13.26
C MET A 24 9.50 -10.00 -13.20
N ARG A 25 10.07 -10.39 -14.36
CA ARG A 25 11.31 -11.18 -14.42
C ARG A 25 12.51 -10.36 -13.92
N SER A 26 12.65 -9.13 -14.40
CA SER A 26 13.70 -8.20 -13.95
C SER A 26 13.61 -7.91 -12.44
N LEU A 27 12.41 -7.72 -11.91
CA LEU A 27 12.19 -7.51 -10.48
C LEU A 27 12.59 -8.75 -9.66
N GLY A 28 12.25 -9.95 -10.13
CA GLY A 28 12.64 -11.20 -9.48
C GLY A 28 14.15 -11.39 -9.44
N GLU A 29 14.86 -11.06 -10.52
CA GLU A 29 16.32 -11.09 -10.58
C GLU A 29 16.98 -10.10 -9.61
N ALA A 30 16.42 -8.88 -9.51
CA ALA A 30 16.91 -7.85 -8.58
C ALA A 30 16.70 -8.26 -7.10
N MET A 31 15.55 -8.85 -6.76
CA MET A 31 15.29 -9.35 -5.40
C MET A 31 16.21 -10.51 -5.03
N ALA A 32 16.40 -11.47 -5.94
CA ALA A 32 17.30 -12.60 -5.71
C ALA A 32 18.76 -12.16 -5.48
N GLN A 33 19.23 -11.12 -6.19
CA GLN A 33 20.55 -10.51 -5.95
C GLN A 33 20.62 -9.82 -4.58
N GLN A 34 19.54 -9.15 -4.16
CA GLN A 34 19.49 -8.48 -2.86
C GLN A 34 19.49 -9.48 -1.69
N GLU A 35 18.77 -10.59 -1.81
CA GLU A 35 18.75 -11.66 -0.80
C GLU A 35 20.10 -12.36 -0.68
N GLN A 36 20.82 -12.57 -1.79
CA GLN A 36 22.17 -13.14 -1.76
C GLN A 36 23.19 -12.21 -1.09
N ASN A 37 22.94 -10.90 -1.06
CA ASN A 37 23.76 -9.90 -0.39
C ASN A 37 23.40 -9.70 1.10
N GLN A 38 22.40 -10.42 1.63
CA GLN A 38 21.87 -10.25 2.99
C GLN A 38 21.81 -11.56 3.79
N GLN A 39 22.96 -12.14 4.13
CA GLN A 39 23.09 -12.96 5.35
C GLN A 39 24.55 -13.28 5.72
N PRO A 40 24.88 -13.60 7.00
CA PRO A 40 24.32 -13.18 8.29
C PRO A 40 25.42 -12.56 9.18
N GLY A 41 25.19 -11.39 9.78
CA GLY A 41 26.05 -10.94 10.87
C GLY A 41 25.90 -9.48 11.23
N GLN A 42 26.07 -9.21 12.53
CA GLN A 42 26.22 -7.87 13.15
C GLN A 42 24.89 -7.11 13.32
N GLY A 43 24.51 -6.62 14.51
CA GLY A 43 25.18 -6.61 15.79
C GLY A 43 24.26 -6.03 16.86
N THR A 44 24.45 -6.53 18.06
CA THR A 44 23.89 -6.11 19.34
C THR A 44 24.17 -4.62 19.61
N ALA A 45 23.25 -3.69 19.30
CA ALA A 45 23.43 -2.28 19.72
C ALA A 45 22.20 -1.35 19.67
N GLU A 46 20.97 -1.80 19.39
CA GLU A 46 19.83 -0.87 19.21
C GLU A 46 18.72 -0.98 20.26
N SER A 47 18.97 -1.73 21.34
CA SER A 47 17.96 -1.95 22.38
C SER A 47 17.88 -0.82 23.41
N ASP A 48 18.90 0.02 23.57
CA ASP A 48 18.95 1.04 24.64
C ASP A 48 18.25 2.36 24.28
N ARG A 49 18.17 2.74 23.00
CA ARG A 49 17.53 4.02 22.62
C ARG A 49 16.01 3.95 22.51
N ARG A 50 15.44 2.75 22.38
CA ARG A 50 13.99 2.49 22.34
C ARG A 50 13.32 2.43 23.71
N ALA A 51 14.09 2.46 24.80
CA ALA A 51 13.56 2.40 26.16
C ALA A 51 13.03 3.76 26.66
N GLN A 52 13.50 4.88 26.09
CA GLN A 52 13.15 6.22 26.57
C GLN A 52 11.84 6.78 25.98
N ASN A 53 11.26 6.15 24.94
CA ASN A 53 10.01 6.57 24.31
C ASN A 53 8.84 5.57 24.53
N ARG A 54 8.92 4.74 25.59
CA ARG A 54 7.87 3.79 25.96
C ARG A 54 7.01 4.38 27.08
N ASP A 55 5.71 4.51 26.82
CA ASP A 55 4.69 4.77 27.84
C ASP A 55 4.78 3.66 28.94
N PRO A 56 4.39 3.93 30.21
CA PRO A 56 4.27 2.91 31.27
C PRO A 56 3.50 1.62 30.90
N LEU A 57 2.70 1.63 29.83
CA LEU A 57 2.05 0.47 29.24
C LEU A 57 2.91 -0.27 28.19
N GLY A 58 4.19 0.07 28.06
CA GLY A 58 5.15 -0.62 27.19
C GLY A 58 4.92 -0.40 25.69
N ARG A 59 4.06 0.54 25.30
CA ARG A 59 3.77 0.87 23.90
C ARG A 59 4.87 1.77 23.35
N GLU A 60 5.45 1.38 22.22
CA GLU A 60 6.31 2.29 21.46
C GLU A 60 5.42 3.42 20.92
N GLN A 61 5.79 4.69 21.10
CA GLN A 61 5.19 5.81 20.37
C GLN A 61 5.59 5.69 18.89
N GLY A 62 5.02 4.71 18.20
CA GLY A 62 5.02 4.63 16.75
C GLY A 62 4.07 5.69 16.23
N ASN A 63 4.60 6.56 15.38
CA ASN A 63 3.87 7.59 14.64
C ASN A 63 2.41 7.23 14.40
N ASN A 64 1.53 8.13 14.81
CA ASN A 64 0.11 8.14 14.49
C ASN A 64 -0.16 7.76 13.02
N GLY A 65 -0.57 6.51 12.78
CA GLY A 65 -1.62 6.01 11.88
C GLY A 65 -1.82 6.57 10.46
N ALA A 66 -0.96 7.44 9.94
CA ALA A 66 -1.16 8.08 8.64
C ALA A 66 -0.03 7.79 7.64
N ASN A 67 1.15 7.36 8.11
CA ASN A 67 2.32 7.22 7.24
C ASN A 67 3.22 6.02 7.56
N SER A 68 2.69 5.01 8.25
CA SER A 68 3.43 3.76 8.43
C SER A 68 3.33 2.94 7.14
N SER A 69 4.44 2.87 6.40
CA SER A 69 4.68 1.89 5.33
C SER A 69 4.63 0.42 5.81
N GLU A 70 4.25 0.19 7.07
CA GLU A 70 4.08 -1.10 7.74
C GLU A 70 2.63 -1.35 8.19
N GLY A 71 1.66 -0.53 7.74
CA GLY A 71 0.24 -0.79 8.02
C GLY A 71 -0.27 -2.07 7.32
N PRO A 72 -1.40 -2.65 7.76
CA PRO A 72 -2.02 -3.82 7.11
C PRO A 72 -2.35 -3.63 5.62
N LEU A 73 -2.38 -2.38 5.16
CA LEU A 73 -2.57 -1.97 3.76
C LEU A 73 -1.26 -1.90 2.98
N ALA A 74 -0.10 -1.82 3.63
CA ALA A 74 1.22 -1.73 2.99
C ALA A 74 1.93 -3.10 2.91
N MET A 75 1.53 -4.07 3.75
CA MET A 75 2.21 -5.35 3.96
C MET A 75 1.71 -6.46 3.00
N GLY A 76 1.79 -6.25 1.67
CA GLY A 76 1.60 -7.34 0.71
C GLY A 76 1.37 -6.94 -0.76
N PRO A 77 1.54 -7.88 -1.72
CA PRO A 77 1.40 -7.67 -3.17
C PRO A 77 -0.05 -7.38 -3.67
N GLY A 78 -0.90 -6.80 -2.82
CA GLY A 78 -2.24 -6.30 -3.13
C GLY A 78 -2.63 -5.06 -2.32
N GLY A 79 -1.68 -4.46 -1.60
CA GLY A 79 -1.92 -3.34 -0.68
C GLY A 79 -2.54 -2.12 -1.34
N ALA A 80 -2.04 -1.73 -2.52
CA ALA A 80 -2.59 -0.63 -3.30
C ALA A 80 -4.02 -0.90 -3.80
N GLY A 81 -4.37 -2.16 -4.08
CA GLY A 81 -5.73 -2.55 -4.47
C GLY A 81 -6.70 -2.42 -3.30
N ARG A 82 -6.35 -3.01 -2.15
CA ARG A 82 -7.16 -2.91 -0.93
C ARG A 82 -7.31 -1.47 -0.43
N ALA A 83 -6.24 -0.66 -0.54
CA ALA A 83 -6.31 0.76 -0.20
C ALA A 83 -7.31 1.52 -1.08
N ARG A 84 -7.35 1.23 -2.39
CA ARG A 84 -8.34 1.80 -3.31
C ARG A 84 -9.76 1.37 -2.95
N GLU A 85 -9.99 0.07 -2.73
CA GLU A 85 -11.30 -0.46 -2.31
C GLU A 85 -11.80 0.22 -1.03
N LEU A 86 -10.91 0.44 -0.06
CA LEU A 86 -11.25 1.11 1.19
C LEU A 86 -11.61 2.59 0.96
N LEU A 87 -10.81 3.31 0.18
CA LEU A 87 -11.07 4.72 -0.15
C LEU A 87 -12.38 4.89 -0.93
N ASP A 88 -12.69 3.97 -1.85
CA ASP A 88 -13.94 3.98 -2.61
C ASP A 88 -15.15 3.76 -1.69
N GLU A 89 -15.06 2.83 -0.74
CA GLU A 89 -16.11 2.59 0.24
C GLU A 89 -16.28 3.79 1.20
N ILE A 90 -15.20 4.44 1.62
CA ILE A 90 -15.27 5.66 2.44
C ILE A 90 -15.96 6.80 1.66
N ARG A 91 -15.61 7.01 0.39
CA ARG A 91 -16.26 8.01 -0.47
C ARG A 91 -17.74 7.73 -0.64
N ARG A 92 -18.11 6.49 -0.94
CA ARG A 92 -19.50 6.06 -1.05
C ARG A 92 -20.28 6.41 0.22
N ARG A 93 -19.77 6.01 1.39
CA ARG A 93 -20.44 6.24 2.68
C ARG A 93 -20.50 7.71 3.10
N SER A 94 -19.50 8.52 2.75
CA SER A 94 -19.51 9.95 3.03
C SER A 94 -20.68 10.68 2.34
N GLY A 95 -21.13 10.17 1.19
CA GLY A 95 -22.28 10.66 0.42
C GLY A 95 -23.64 10.11 0.86
N GLU A 96 -23.69 9.12 1.75
CA GLU A 96 -24.94 8.53 2.23
C GLU A 96 -25.61 9.45 3.26
N THR A 97 -26.57 10.28 2.82
CA THR A 97 -27.26 11.28 3.67
C THR A 97 -28.01 10.68 4.86
N GLU A 98 -28.41 9.41 4.79
CA GLU A 98 -29.09 8.70 5.89
C GLU A 98 -28.15 8.33 7.05
N ARG A 99 -26.83 8.40 6.85
CA ARG A 99 -25.86 8.15 7.93
C ARG A 99 -25.83 9.31 8.93
N PRO A 100 -25.52 9.04 10.20
CA PRO A 100 -25.32 10.08 11.21
C PRO A 100 -24.28 11.11 10.77
N GLU A 101 -24.54 12.40 11.02
CA GLU A 101 -23.65 13.51 10.64
C GLU A 101 -22.23 13.34 11.20
N VAL A 102 -22.11 12.92 12.45
CA VAL A 102 -20.82 12.66 13.10
C VAL A 102 -19.98 11.62 12.35
N GLU A 103 -20.63 10.61 11.78
CA GLU A 103 -19.94 9.57 11.02
C GLU A 103 -19.49 10.13 9.67
N ARG A 104 -20.37 10.85 8.96
CA ARG A 104 -20.03 11.48 7.69
C ARG A 104 -18.87 12.47 7.84
N ASP A 105 -18.87 13.26 8.90
CA ASP A 105 -17.77 14.17 9.23
C ASP A 105 -16.46 13.43 9.49
N TYR A 106 -16.51 12.31 10.20
CA TYR A 106 -15.33 11.48 10.43
C TYR A 106 -14.78 10.91 9.11
N LEU A 107 -15.66 10.42 8.23
CA LEU A 107 -15.28 9.91 6.91
C LEU A 107 -14.68 11.01 6.03
N ASN A 108 -15.23 12.23 6.05
CA ASN A 108 -14.67 13.38 5.32
C ASN A 108 -13.26 13.74 5.79
N ARG A 109 -13.03 13.82 7.11
CA ARG A 109 -11.68 14.08 7.67
C ARG A 109 -10.68 12.99 7.30
N LEU A 110 -11.16 11.75 7.15
CA LEU A 110 -10.34 10.64 6.71
C LEU A 110 -9.93 10.82 5.24
N LEU A 111 -10.87 11.23 4.37
CA LEU A 111 -10.58 11.54 2.98
C LEU A 111 -9.66 12.76 2.79
N ASP A 112 -9.72 13.75 3.68
CA ASP A 112 -8.83 14.92 3.59
C ASP A 112 -7.37 14.61 3.98
N ARG A 113 -7.15 13.52 4.74
CA ARG A 113 -5.84 13.13 5.26
C ARG A 113 -5.03 12.29 4.28
N PHE A 114 -5.68 11.63 3.31
CA PHE A 114 -5.11 10.62 2.43
C PHE A 114 -5.35 10.96 0.96
#